data_AF-A0A8B6BHI6-F1
#
_entry.id   AF-A0A8B6BHI6-F1
#
_cell.length_a   1.000
_cell.length_b   1.000
_cell.length_c   1.000
_cell.angle_alpha   90.00
_cell.angle_beta   90.00
_cell.angle_gamma   90.00
#
_symmetry.space_group_name_H-M   'P 1'
#
loop_
_entity.id
_entity.type
_entity.pdbx_description
1 polymer ?
#
loop_
_entity_poly.entity_id
_entity_poly.type
_entity_poly.pdbx_seq_one_letter_code
_entity_poly.pdbx_strand_id
1 'polypeptide(L)'
;MSFFGLSQLGYQNTIREGSARSKADPLRSKTQLGFIALPPLQDKNPAKRSIVPINQVSGYGPGPQGSHVEHTRMRTKHIRNPQEPYDIYRIPLGTSQQYGWWRTREPLKQNEPWTYVKRQVHVNSEMTRFVNEMSLTNREFTLF
;
A
#
# COMPACT_ATOMS: atom_id res chain seq x y z
N MET A 1 19.02 -16.11 24.83
CA MET A 1 19.73 -14.84 25.05
C MET A 1 19.25 -13.82 24.03
N SER A 2 18.34 -12.91 24.39
CA SER A 2 17.94 -11.79 23.53
C SER A 2 18.50 -10.50 24.11
N PHE A 3 19.53 -10.00 23.43
CA PHE A 3 20.30 -8.82 23.82
C PHE A 3 19.79 -7.63 22.99
N PHE A 4 18.71 -6.97 23.44
CA PHE A 4 18.23 -5.72 22.85
C PHE A 4 17.68 -4.78 23.94
N GLY A 5 18.60 -4.11 24.66
CA GLY A 5 18.37 -2.75 25.19
C GLY A 5 17.51 -2.58 26.44
N LEU A 6 17.92 -3.20 27.56
CA LEU A 6 17.97 -2.67 28.95
C LEU A 6 16.78 -1.89 29.57
N SER A 7 15.60 -1.82 28.96
CA SER A 7 14.34 -1.51 29.66
C SER A 7 13.25 -2.45 29.15
N GLN A 8 12.52 -3.09 30.06
CA GLN A 8 11.63 -4.25 29.83
C GLN A 8 10.37 -3.98 28.99
N LEU A 9 10.41 -3.17 27.93
CA LEU A 9 9.20 -2.76 27.20
C LEU A 9 9.28 -2.82 25.67
N GLY A 10 10.42 -3.21 25.08
CA GLY A 10 10.54 -3.35 23.62
C GLY A 10 10.23 -2.07 22.83
N TYR A 11 10.09 -2.18 21.51
CA TYR A 11 9.60 -1.08 20.68
C TYR A 11 8.10 -0.87 20.94
N GLN A 12 7.77 0.15 21.75
CA GLN A 12 6.38 0.44 22.12
C GLN A 12 5.50 0.85 20.91
N ASN A 13 6.09 1.31 19.80
CA ASN A 13 5.37 1.75 18.61
C ASN A 13 6.06 1.29 17.30
N THR A 14 6.20 -0.03 17.14
CA THR A 14 6.86 -0.68 15.99
C THR A 14 6.43 -0.14 14.62
N ILE A 15 5.12 0.12 14.44
CA ILE A 15 4.56 0.64 13.18
C ILE A 15 5.04 2.06 12.90
N ARG A 16 5.07 2.92 13.93
CA ARG A 16 5.51 4.31 13.78
C ARG A 16 6.99 4.38 13.45
N GLU A 17 7.80 3.47 14.00
CA GLU A 17 9.25 3.41 13.76
C GLU A 17 9.64 2.91 12.39
N GLY A 18 8.83 2.05 11.79
CA GLY A 18 9.00 1.69 10.38
C GLY A 18 8.56 2.78 9.41
N SER A 19 7.92 3.88 9.86
CA SER A 19 7.48 4.95 8.96
C SER A 19 8.63 5.82 8.48
N ALA A 20 8.61 6.23 7.21
CA ALA A 20 9.65 7.10 6.63
C ALA A 20 9.74 8.47 7.36
N ARG A 21 8.58 8.99 7.78
CA ARG A 21 8.48 10.25 8.55
C ARG A 21 9.19 10.18 9.90
N SER A 22 9.20 9.02 10.56
CA SER A 22 9.86 8.89 11.87
C SER A 22 11.37 9.06 11.81
N LYS A 23 12.01 8.71 10.69
CA LYS A 23 13.44 8.92 10.46
C LYS A 23 13.77 10.41 10.19
N ALA A 24 12.85 11.11 9.52
CA ALA A 24 13.03 12.50 9.15
C ALA A 24 12.78 13.48 10.31
N ASP A 25 12.25 13.01 11.45
CA ASP A 25 11.95 13.83 12.61
C ASP A 25 13.25 14.31 13.31
N PRO A 26 13.59 15.62 13.24
CA PRO A 26 14.84 16.15 13.76
C PRO A 26 14.84 16.24 15.29
N LEU A 27 13.67 16.25 15.94
CA LEU A 27 13.59 16.20 17.39
C LEU A 27 14.06 14.83 17.87
N ARG A 28 13.62 13.75 17.23
CA ARG A 28 13.97 12.38 17.61
C ARG A 28 15.47 12.07 17.46
N SER A 29 16.18 12.69 16.51
CA SER A 29 17.63 12.49 16.35
C SER A 29 18.48 13.18 17.43
N LYS A 30 17.91 14.15 18.16
CA LYS A 30 18.62 14.93 19.19
C LYS A 30 18.06 14.77 20.62
N THR A 31 16.82 14.34 20.79
CA THR A 31 16.11 14.36 22.10
C THR A 31 15.63 12.99 22.58
N GLN A 32 16.31 11.89 22.24
CA GLN A 32 16.13 10.63 22.98
C GLN A 32 16.94 10.64 24.29
N LEU A 33 16.58 11.55 25.19
CA LEU A 33 16.86 11.47 26.62
C LEU A 33 15.51 11.36 27.32
N GLY A 34 15.02 10.13 27.51
CA GLY A 34 13.81 9.87 28.31
C GLY A 34 12.49 9.81 27.53
N PHE A 35 11.55 9.05 28.11
CA PHE A 35 10.32 8.49 27.54
C PHE A 35 9.18 9.49 27.21
N ILE A 36 9.44 10.78 27.05
CA ILE A 36 8.38 11.79 26.82
C ILE A 36 8.53 12.37 25.41
N ALA A 37 8.04 11.64 24.42
CA ALA A 37 7.80 12.23 23.10
C ALA A 37 6.57 13.15 23.21
N LEU A 38 6.79 14.45 23.28
CA LEU A 38 5.72 15.45 23.17
C LEU A 38 4.91 15.19 21.89
N PRO A 39 3.57 15.30 21.92
CA PRO A 39 2.78 15.19 20.70
C PRO A 39 3.28 16.26 19.71
N PRO A 40 3.38 15.94 18.40
CA PRO A 40 3.80 16.92 17.41
C PRO A 40 2.88 18.15 17.51
N LEU A 41 3.46 19.35 17.47
CA LEU A 41 2.69 20.58 17.49
C LEU A 41 1.68 20.53 16.34
N GLN A 42 0.38 20.68 16.66
CA GLN A 42 -0.66 20.77 15.65
C GLN A 42 -0.44 22.05 14.84
N ASP A 43 -0.28 21.93 13.52
CA ASP A 43 -0.25 23.07 12.63
C ASP A 43 -1.53 23.89 12.81
N LYS A 44 -1.39 25.17 13.18
CA LYS A 44 -2.52 26.08 13.42
C LYS A 44 -3.36 26.32 12.16
N ASN A 45 -2.80 26.03 10.97
CA ASN A 45 -3.48 26.21 9.69
C ASN A 45 -3.34 24.91 8.87
N PRO A 46 -4.15 23.87 9.16
CA PRO A 46 -4.12 22.66 8.36
C PRO A 46 -4.52 22.99 6.91
N ALA A 47 -3.88 22.33 5.94
CA ALA A 47 -4.23 22.50 4.53
C ALA A 47 -5.75 22.33 4.34
N LYS A 48 -6.37 23.24 3.57
CA LYS A 48 -7.81 23.18 3.25
C LYS A 48 -8.11 21.83 2.64
N ARG A 49 -8.93 21.02 3.33
CA ARG A 49 -9.30 19.68 2.87
C ARG A 49 -10.16 19.81 1.63
N SER A 50 -9.83 19.06 0.59
CA SER A 50 -10.68 18.97 -0.59
C SER A 50 -11.98 18.27 -0.19
N ILE A 51 -13.11 18.98 -0.28
CA ILE A 51 -14.45 18.37 -0.22
C ILE A 51 -14.58 17.53 -1.49
N VAL A 52 -14.26 16.25 -1.40
CA VAL A 52 -14.48 15.32 -2.51
C VAL A 52 -15.97 15.00 -2.55
N PRO A 53 -16.68 15.28 -3.67
CA PRO A 53 -18.09 15.01 -3.80
C PRO A 53 -18.45 13.54 -3.56
N ILE A 54 -19.69 13.28 -3.14
CA ILE A 54 -20.17 11.98 -2.66
C ILE A 54 -20.19 10.91 -3.77
N ASN A 55 -20.19 11.30 -5.05
CA ASN A 55 -20.37 10.41 -6.20
C ASN A 55 -19.06 10.01 -6.92
N GLN A 56 -17.92 9.98 -6.23
CA GLN A 56 -16.67 9.53 -6.86
C GLN A 56 -16.45 8.02 -6.63
N VAL A 57 -16.69 7.25 -7.70
CA VAL A 57 -16.27 5.85 -7.86
C VAL A 57 -14.79 5.74 -7.48
N SER A 58 -14.46 4.89 -6.50
CA SER A 58 -13.11 4.61 -5.95
C SER A 58 -11.96 5.47 -6.50
N GLY A 59 -11.83 6.70 -6.00
CA GLY A 59 -10.77 7.62 -6.41
C GLY A 59 -9.51 7.50 -5.56
N TYR A 60 -8.38 7.98 -6.09
CA TYR A 60 -7.20 8.29 -5.27
C TYR A 60 -7.38 9.71 -4.69
N GLY A 61 -7.31 9.84 -3.36
CA GLY A 61 -7.40 11.13 -2.66
C GLY A 61 -6.07 11.55 -2.07
N PRO A 62 -5.87 12.79 -1.59
CA PRO A 62 -4.58 13.28 -1.07
C PRO A 62 -4.08 12.60 0.24
N GLY A 63 -4.63 11.43 0.60
CA GLY A 63 -4.42 10.74 1.86
C GLY A 63 -5.20 11.36 3.03
N PRO A 64 -5.11 10.79 4.24
CA PRO A 64 -5.81 11.27 5.43
C PRO A 64 -5.09 12.41 6.19
N GLN A 65 -3.89 12.82 5.75
CA GLN A 65 -3.03 13.84 6.37
C GLN A 65 -2.90 13.77 7.91
N GLY A 66 -2.89 12.56 8.48
CA GLY A 66 -2.78 12.36 9.94
C GLY A 66 -4.09 12.51 10.73
N SER A 67 -5.23 12.75 10.07
CA SER A 67 -6.54 12.79 10.73
C SER A 67 -7.21 11.41 10.72
N HIS A 68 -7.55 10.91 11.91
CA HIS A 68 -8.27 9.64 12.06
C HIS A 68 -9.68 9.70 11.44
N VAL A 69 -10.40 10.81 11.62
CA VAL A 69 -11.75 11.00 11.06
C VAL A 69 -11.75 10.92 9.53
N GLU A 70 -10.77 11.56 8.89
CA GLU A 70 -10.62 11.46 7.42
C GLU A 70 -10.24 10.06 6.97
N HIS A 71 -9.33 9.41 7.69
CA HIS A 71 -8.95 8.03 7.38
C HIS A 71 -10.17 7.11 7.39
N THR A 72 -11.02 7.20 8.42
CA THR A 72 -12.26 6.42 8.52
C THR A 72 -13.23 6.77 7.40
N ARG A 73 -13.43 8.06 7.10
CA ARG A 73 -14.28 8.51 5.98
C ARG A 73 -13.78 7.97 4.63
N MET A 74 -12.47 8.06 4.36
CA MET A 74 -11.84 7.55 3.13
C MET A 74 -12.00 6.05 3.01
N ARG A 75 -11.80 5.29 4.10
CA ARG A 75 -12.01 3.85 4.14
C ARG A 75 -13.45 3.48 3.78
N THR A 76 -14.45 4.13 4.39
CA THR A 76 -15.87 3.89 4.09
C THR A 76 -16.22 4.20 2.63
N LYS A 77 -15.61 5.25 2.07
CA LYS A 77 -15.79 5.66 0.67
C LYS A 77 -14.88 4.92 -0.31
N HIS A 78 -14.09 3.94 0.13
CA HIS A 78 -13.12 3.22 -0.70
C HIS A 78 -12.13 4.14 -1.44
N ILE A 79 -11.79 5.29 -0.84
CA ILE A 79 -10.80 6.23 -1.37
C ILE A 79 -9.42 5.75 -0.91
N ARG A 80 -8.55 5.43 -1.87
CA ARG A 80 -7.20 4.91 -1.58
C ARG A 80 -6.17 6.03 -1.50
N ASN A 81 -5.10 5.78 -0.76
CA ASN A 81 -3.92 6.66 -0.75
C ASN A 81 -3.13 6.44 -2.07
N PRO A 82 -2.80 7.49 -2.84
CA PRO A 82 -1.96 7.40 -4.04
C PRO A 82 -0.49 7.14 -3.73
N GLN A 83 -0.05 7.35 -2.48
CA GLN A 83 1.34 7.09 -2.09
C GLN A 83 1.62 5.59 -2.04
N GLU A 84 2.75 5.19 -2.61
CA GLU A 84 3.21 3.81 -2.58
C GLU A 84 3.70 3.43 -1.17
N PRO A 85 3.64 2.14 -0.78
CA PRO A 85 4.09 1.69 0.54
C PRO A 85 5.51 2.13 0.89
N TYR A 86 6.41 2.16 -0.10
CA TYR A 86 7.81 2.57 0.04
C TYR A 86 7.98 4.06 0.40
N ASP A 87 7.03 4.91 0.03
CA ASP A 87 7.07 6.33 0.35
C ASP A 87 6.53 6.60 1.77
N ILE A 88 5.68 5.70 2.27
CA ILE A 88 5.05 5.80 3.59
C ILE A 88 5.94 5.14 4.66
N TYR A 89 6.48 3.96 4.35
CA TYR A 89 7.27 3.14 5.26
C TYR A 89 8.68 2.90 4.71
N ARG A 90 9.64 2.75 5.62
CA ARG A 90 11.03 2.43 5.30
C ARG A 90 11.24 0.92 5.11
N ILE A 91 10.50 0.13 5.87
CA ILE A 91 10.56 -1.33 5.86
C ILE A 91 9.14 -1.89 5.79
N PRO A 92 8.96 -3.08 5.19
CA PRO A 92 7.67 -3.76 5.26
C PRO A 92 7.40 -4.15 6.71
N LEU A 93 6.36 -3.56 7.30
CA LEU A 93 6.00 -3.76 8.71
C LEU A 93 5.24 -5.06 8.94
N GLY A 94 4.55 -5.54 7.92
CA GLY A 94 3.80 -6.79 7.94
C GLY A 94 4.29 -7.74 6.86
N THR A 95 4.08 -9.04 7.08
CA THR A 95 4.37 -10.09 6.08
C THR A 95 3.58 -9.88 4.79
N SER A 96 2.34 -9.40 4.89
CA SER A 96 1.52 -9.04 3.73
C SER A 96 2.14 -7.90 2.89
N GLN A 97 2.87 -6.98 3.52
CA GLN A 97 3.55 -5.90 2.81
C GLN A 97 4.81 -6.39 2.10
N GLN A 98 5.41 -7.51 2.51
CA GLN A 98 6.63 -8.05 1.89
C GLN A 98 6.37 -8.46 0.43
N TYR A 99 5.23 -9.10 0.15
CA TYR A 99 4.87 -9.54 -1.21
C TYR A 99 4.62 -8.38 -2.18
N GLY A 100 4.33 -7.18 -1.66
CA GLY A 100 4.03 -5.98 -2.46
C GLY A 100 4.96 -4.81 -2.17
N TRP A 101 6.15 -5.07 -1.62
CA TRP A 101 7.15 -4.05 -1.25
C TRP A 101 7.92 -3.47 -2.46
N TRP A 102 7.22 -3.11 -3.53
CA TRP A 102 7.77 -2.80 -4.86
C TRP A 102 7.18 -1.47 -5.32
N ARG A 103 7.94 -0.68 -6.09
CA ARG A 103 7.45 0.58 -6.68
C ARG A 103 6.92 0.35 -8.08
N THR A 104 5.91 1.12 -8.49
CA THR A 104 5.33 0.99 -9.84
C THR A 104 6.35 1.36 -10.93
N ARG A 105 7.26 2.30 -10.62
CA ARG A 105 8.28 2.81 -11.56
C ARG A 105 9.67 2.22 -11.34
N GLU A 106 9.80 1.15 -10.57
CA GLU A 106 11.09 0.49 -10.39
C GLU A 106 11.53 -0.22 -11.68
N PRO A 107 12.84 -0.26 -11.97
CA PRO A 107 13.38 -1.00 -13.10
C PRO A 107 13.31 -2.51 -12.82
N LEU A 108 12.11 -3.10 -12.90
CA LEU A 108 11.84 -4.51 -12.59
C LEU A 108 12.71 -5.48 -13.40
N LYS A 109 13.02 -5.12 -14.64
CA LYS A 109 13.88 -5.93 -15.51
C LYS A 109 15.29 -6.11 -14.94
N GLN A 110 15.79 -5.12 -14.20
CA GLN A 110 17.11 -5.17 -13.56
C GLN A 110 17.04 -5.83 -12.19
N ASN A 111 16.05 -5.43 -11.38
CA ASN A 111 15.92 -5.91 -10.01
C ASN A 111 15.46 -7.38 -9.95
N GLU A 112 14.57 -7.79 -10.85
CA GLU A 112 13.87 -9.08 -10.81
C GLU A 112 13.83 -9.71 -12.21
N PRO A 113 15.00 -10.07 -12.79
CA PRO A 113 15.11 -10.50 -14.19
C PRO A 113 14.31 -11.78 -14.49
N TRP A 114 14.06 -12.62 -13.49
CA TRP A 114 13.22 -13.82 -13.62
C TRP A 114 11.78 -13.51 -14.01
N THR A 115 11.28 -12.30 -13.73
CA THR A 115 9.94 -11.88 -14.16
C THR A 115 9.87 -11.63 -15.67
N TYR A 116 10.99 -11.24 -16.29
CA TYR A 116 11.12 -10.82 -17.69
C TYR A 116 11.67 -11.94 -18.61
N VAL A 117 11.14 -13.15 -18.47
CA VAL A 117 11.43 -14.27 -19.37
C VAL A 117 10.39 -14.33 -20.48
N LYS A 118 10.76 -14.82 -21.67
CA LYS A 118 9.79 -15.07 -22.76
C LYS A 118 8.75 -16.08 -22.30
N ARG A 119 7.54 -15.62 -22.00
CA ARG A 119 6.40 -16.46 -21.64
C ARG A 119 5.59 -16.76 -22.91
N GLN A 120 5.21 -18.01 -23.08
CA GLN A 120 4.23 -18.42 -24.08
C GLN A 120 2.90 -18.56 -23.38
N VAL A 121 1.98 -17.65 -23.67
CA VAL A 121 0.62 -17.69 -23.11
C VAL A 121 -0.19 -18.69 -23.94
N HIS A 122 -1.06 -19.45 -23.29
CA HIS A 122 -2.06 -20.23 -24.01
C HIS A 122 -3.06 -19.27 -24.66
N VAL A 123 -3.11 -19.30 -26.00
CA VAL A 123 -4.10 -18.53 -26.77
C VAL A 123 -5.06 -19.54 -27.38
N ASN A 124 -6.34 -19.40 -27.06
CA ASN A 124 -7.38 -20.26 -27.63
C ASN A 124 -7.43 -20.07 -29.15
N SER A 125 -7.51 -21.16 -29.90
CA SER A 125 -7.71 -21.09 -31.34
C SER A 125 -9.09 -20.53 -31.69
N GLU A 126 -9.28 -20.01 -32.89
CA GLU A 126 -10.61 -19.56 -33.36
C GLU A 126 -11.64 -20.69 -33.31
N MET A 127 -11.24 -21.93 -33.60
CA MET A 127 -12.11 -23.10 -33.44
C MET A 127 -12.53 -23.29 -31.98
N THR A 128 -11.58 -23.24 -31.04
CA THR A 128 -11.89 -23.33 -29.60
C THR A 128 -12.80 -22.18 -29.16
N ARG A 129 -12.62 -20.97 -29.68
CA ARG A 129 -13.46 -19.81 -29.38
C ARG A 129 -14.89 -20.01 -29.90
N PHE A 130 -15.02 -20.44 -31.15
CA PHE A 130 -16.31 -20.76 -31.77
C PHE A 130 -17.07 -21.84 -30.99
N VAL A 131 -16.37 -22.92 -30.63
CA VAL A 131 -16.95 -24.01 -29.84
C VAL A 131 -17.45 -23.52 -28.48
N ASN A 132 -16.65 -22.71 -27.79
CA ASN A 132 -17.04 -22.12 -26.52
C ASN A 132 -18.29 -21.23 -26.69
N GLU A 133 -18.35 -20.41 -27.75
CA GLU A 133 -19.49 -19.55 -28.04
C GLU A 133 -20.76 -20.34 -28.39
N MET A 134 -20.65 -21.38 -29.23
CA MET A 134 -21.77 -22.25 -29.60
C MET A 134 -22.25 -23.10 -28.43
N SER A 135 -21.35 -23.58 -27.57
CA SER A 135 -21.72 -24.33 -26.36
C SER A 135 -22.51 -23.49 -25.35
N LEU A 136 -22.29 -22.16 -25.35
CA LEU A 136 -22.93 -21.23 -24.43
C LEU A 136 -24.29 -20.75 -24.98
N THR A 137 -24.37 -20.56 -26.30
CA THR A 137 -25.56 -20.03 -26.98
C THR A 137 -26.56 -21.12 -27.39
N ASN A 138 -26.08 -22.30 -27.78
CA ASN A 138 -26.90 -23.38 -28.28
C ASN A 138 -26.78 -24.63 -27.40
N ARG A 139 -27.88 -24.98 -26.73
CA ARG A 139 -27.96 -26.13 -25.82
C ARG A 139 -27.81 -27.48 -26.53
N GLU A 140 -28.13 -27.55 -27.82
CA GLU A 140 -28.03 -28.79 -28.62
C GLU A 140 -26.71 -28.91 -29.38
N PHE A 141 -25.81 -27.93 -29.25
CA PHE A 141 -24.51 -27.98 -29.88
C PHE A 141 -23.62 -29.02 -29.19
N THR A 142 -23.20 -30.04 -29.94
CA THR A 142 -22.18 -31.01 -29.53
C THR A 142 -21.06 -31.01 -30.56
N LEU A 143 -19.81 -31.15 -30.10
CA LEU A 143 -18.65 -31.24 -30.99
C LEU A 143 -18.48 -32.63 -31.62
N PHE A 144 -19.35 -33.58 -31.24
CA PHE A 144 -19.41 -34.96 -31.69
C PHE A 144 -20.86 -35.45 -31.65
#